data_AF-A0A6G1D3P7-F1
#
_entry.id   AF-A0A6G1D3P7-F1
#
_cell.length_a   1.000
_cell.length_b   1.000
_cell.length_c   1.000
_cell.angle_alpha   90.00
_cell.angle_beta   90.00
_cell.angle_gamma   90.00
#
_symmetry.space_group_name_H-M   'P 1'
#
loop_
_entity.id
_entity.type
_entity.pdbx_description
1 polymer ?
#
loop_
_entity_poly.entity_id
_entity_poly.type
_entity_poly.pdbx_seq_one_letter_code
_entity_poly.pdbx_strand_id
1 'polypeptide(L)'
;MIIWCYLMVVFTDPGAVPENWRHASEEDGIDVNSRIISDNWDATYPTSEGQRAQRYCSRCQNGKPPRCHHCSVCNRCVLKMDHHCVWVVNCVGARNYKYFLLFLVYTFVETVLDTLVLLPYFIEFFQDEGSHSSSPGDIAILFLAFVLNLAFALSLLCFIGMHASLVTRNTTSIEVHERRNLVSWKYDLGWRKNLEQVFGTKKLLWFLPLYSTEDLHNIGALHGLEFPTRSDAVV
;
A
#
# COMPACT_ATOMS: atom_id res chain seq x y z
N MET A 1 -18.86 3.42 5.20
CA MET A 1 -17.37 3.56 5.28
C MET A 1 -16.63 2.93 4.11
N ILE A 2 -16.99 1.72 3.69
CA ILE A 2 -16.34 1.00 2.57
C ILE A 2 -16.29 1.85 1.30
N ILE A 3 -17.44 2.33 0.82
CA ILE A 3 -17.54 3.12 -0.41
C ILE A 3 -16.62 4.35 -0.34
N TRP A 4 -16.61 5.07 0.79
CA TRP A 4 -15.73 6.22 0.95
C TRP A 4 -14.25 5.82 0.83
N CYS A 5 -13.81 4.77 1.52
CA CYS A 5 -12.43 4.31 1.44
C CYS A 5 -12.07 3.82 0.03
N TYR A 6 -12.99 3.10 -0.64
CA TYR A 6 -12.84 2.63 -2.01
C TYR A 6 -12.66 3.78 -3.00
N LEU A 7 -13.54 4.79 -2.96
CA LEU A 7 -13.44 5.98 -3.80
C LEU A 7 -12.13 6.74 -3.53
N MET A 8 -11.73 6.85 -2.26
CA MET A 8 -10.48 7.51 -1.90
C MET A 8 -9.25 6.77 -2.45
N VAL A 9 -9.18 5.44 -2.39
CA VAL A 9 -8.04 4.69 -2.98
C VAL A 9 -8.04 4.73 -4.51
N VAL A 10 -9.22 4.64 -5.14
CA VAL A 10 -9.38 4.66 -6.60
C VAL A 10 -8.97 6.02 -7.17
N PHE A 11 -9.51 7.12 -6.63
CA PHE A 11 -9.37 8.45 -7.24
C PHE A 11 -8.20 9.27 -6.69
N THR A 12 -7.57 8.87 -5.58
CA THR A 12 -6.36 9.55 -5.11
C THR A 12 -5.16 9.13 -5.96
N ASP A 13 -4.42 10.13 -6.45
CA ASP A 13 -3.12 9.90 -7.07
C ASP A 13 -2.18 9.19 -6.05
N PRO A 14 -1.65 7.98 -6.34
CA PRO A 14 -0.79 7.24 -5.41
C PRO A 14 0.54 7.91 -5.08
N GLY A 15 0.92 8.97 -5.80
CA GLY A 15 2.17 9.68 -5.67
C GLY A 15 2.96 9.60 -6.97
N ALA A 16 2.80 10.60 -7.84
CA ALA A 16 3.68 10.83 -8.98
C ALA A 16 5.01 11.45 -8.54
N VAL A 17 6.10 11.08 -9.22
CA VAL A 17 7.40 11.74 -9.06
C VAL A 17 7.35 13.12 -9.73
N PRO A 18 7.76 14.21 -9.05
CA PRO A 18 7.91 15.52 -9.67
C PRO A 18 8.81 15.49 -10.92
N GLU A 19 8.51 16.34 -11.89
CA GLU A 19 9.37 16.48 -13.07
C GLU A 19 10.77 16.96 -12.67
N ASN A 20 11.79 16.45 -13.37
CA ASN A 20 13.19 16.79 -13.13
C ASN A 20 13.63 16.56 -11.68
N TRP A 21 13.05 15.58 -10.99
CA TRP A 21 13.41 15.26 -9.62
C TRP A 21 14.88 14.83 -9.56
N ARG A 22 15.63 15.51 -8.68
CA ARG A 22 17.06 15.31 -8.42
C ARG A 22 17.27 15.24 -6.91
N HIS A 23 18.25 14.48 -6.46
CA HIS A 23 18.58 14.43 -5.04
C HIS A 23 19.29 15.74 -4.62
N ALA A 24 19.00 16.27 -3.43
CA ALA A 24 19.51 17.56 -2.94
C ALA A 24 21.04 17.69 -2.95
N SER A 25 21.77 16.58 -2.99
CA SER A 25 23.24 16.55 -3.14
C SER A 25 23.76 17.00 -4.52
N GLU A 26 22.88 17.44 -5.43
CA GLU A 26 23.25 18.02 -6.73
C GLU A 26 23.31 19.55 -6.75
N GLU A 27 22.95 20.27 -5.67
CA GLU A 27 23.21 21.72 -5.62
C GLU A 27 24.73 22.02 -5.58
N ASP A 28 25.54 21.05 -5.16
CA ASP A 28 27.01 21.13 -5.14
C ASP A 28 27.67 20.39 -6.32
N GLY A 29 27.31 20.76 -7.56
CA GLY A 29 28.17 20.68 -8.76
C GLY A 29 29.04 19.44 -9.01
N ILE A 30 28.47 18.22 -9.07
CA ILE A 30 29.21 17.03 -9.57
C ILE A 30 28.76 16.67 -10.99
N ASP A 31 29.79 16.50 -11.84
CA ASP A 31 29.78 16.39 -13.30
C ASP A 31 28.92 15.24 -13.88
N VAL A 32 28.28 15.54 -15.01
CA VAL A 32 27.13 14.84 -15.63
C VAL A 32 27.54 13.60 -16.45
N ASN A 33 28.74 13.07 -16.24
CA ASN A 33 29.38 12.15 -17.20
C ASN A 33 29.31 10.64 -16.86
N SER A 34 28.56 10.24 -15.83
CA SER A 34 28.33 8.82 -15.47
C SER A 34 27.07 8.23 -16.15
N ARG A 35 26.83 8.57 -17.42
CA ARG A 35 25.61 8.21 -18.18
C ARG A 35 25.57 6.81 -18.79
N ILE A 36 26.50 5.91 -18.47
CA ILE A 36 26.50 4.55 -19.03
C ILE A 36 26.85 3.56 -17.93
N ILE A 37 26.15 2.42 -17.89
CA ILE A 37 26.15 1.28 -16.92
C ILE A 37 24.91 1.36 -16.01
N SER A 38 23.90 0.50 -16.07
CA SER A 38 23.68 -0.79 -16.75
C SER A 38 22.17 -1.04 -16.92
N ASP A 39 21.78 -1.82 -17.94
CA ASP A 39 20.42 -2.32 -18.18
C ASP A 39 19.92 -3.33 -17.11
N ASN A 40 20.47 -3.28 -15.90
CA ASN A 40 20.06 -4.14 -14.79
C ASN A 40 19.20 -3.33 -13.82
N TRP A 41 17.90 -3.63 -13.82
CA TRP A 41 16.92 -3.06 -12.90
C TRP A 41 17.44 -3.15 -11.45
N ASP A 42 17.58 -1.99 -10.82
CA ASP A 42 17.63 -1.83 -9.36
C ASP A 42 18.88 -2.29 -8.60
N ALA A 43 20.01 -2.47 -9.29
CA ALA A 43 21.30 -2.65 -8.62
C ALA A 43 21.80 -1.33 -8.00
N THR A 44 21.73 -1.22 -6.67
CA THR A 44 22.46 -0.20 -5.92
C THR A 44 23.93 -0.62 -5.87
N TYR A 45 24.75 -0.11 -6.79
CA TYR A 45 26.20 -0.31 -6.68
C TYR A 45 26.74 0.53 -5.52
N PRO A 46 27.54 -0.04 -4.61
CA PRO A 46 28.25 0.74 -3.61
C PRO A 46 29.36 1.51 -4.33
N THR A 47 29.13 2.80 -4.59
CA THR A 47 30.22 3.73 -4.89
C THR A 47 31.08 3.85 -3.64
N SER A 48 32.39 3.65 -3.82
CA SER A 48 33.40 3.93 -2.80
C SER A 48 33.22 5.37 -2.33
N GLU A 49 33.09 5.54 -1.01
CA GLU A 49 32.84 6.82 -0.31
C GLU A 49 31.41 7.38 -0.44
N GLY A 50 30.48 6.86 0.39
CA GLY A 50 29.35 7.62 0.96
C GLY A 50 28.25 8.15 0.01
N GLN A 51 28.49 8.21 -1.29
CA GLN A 51 27.53 8.69 -2.29
C GLN A 51 26.62 7.54 -2.64
N ARG A 52 25.31 7.67 -2.39
CA ARG A 52 24.32 6.70 -2.86
C ARG A 52 24.16 6.90 -4.36
N ALA A 53 24.51 5.89 -5.17
CA ALA A 53 24.20 5.89 -6.60
C ALA A 53 22.70 6.17 -6.80
N GLN A 54 22.38 7.28 -7.45
CA GLN A 54 21.00 7.68 -7.67
C GLN A 54 20.32 6.67 -8.60
N ARG A 55 19.16 6.13 -8.19
CA ARG A 55 18.36 5.27 -9.06
C ARG A 55 17.67 6.15 -10.10
N TYR A 56 17.75 5.78 -11.37
CA TYR A 56 17.13 6.50 -12.49
C TYR A 56 16.09 5.62 -13.18
N CYS A 57 15.05 6.22 -13.76
CA CYS A 57 14.09 5.52 -14.60
C CYS A 57 14.28 5.89 -16.06
N SER A 58 14.80 4.98 -16.88
CA SER A 58 14.98 5.19 -18.33
C SER A 58 13.67 5.41 -19.07
N ARG A 59 12.58 4.74 -18.66
CA ARG A 59 11.26 4.89 -19.28
C ARG A 59 10.62 6.26 -19.02
N CYS A 60 10.74 6.76 -17.79
CA CYS A 60 10.23 8.07 -17.41
C CYS A 60 11.23 9.20 -17.66
N GLN A 61 12.47 8.85 -18.02
CA GLN A 61 13.61 9.77 -18.14
C GLN A 61 13.79 10.70 -16.92
N ASN A 62 13.55 10.18 -15.72
CA ASN A 62 13.54 10.96 -14.48
C ASN A 62 14.26 10.23 -13.33
N GLY A 63 14.76 10.99 -12.35
CA GLY A 63 15.31 10.43 -11.12
C GLY A 63 14.25 9.65 -10.34
N LYS A 64 14.65 8.57 -9.65
CA LYS A 64 13.78 7.80 -8.77
C LYS A 64 14.04 8.21 -7.31
N PRO A 65 13.06 8.82 -6.64
CA PRO A 65 13.11 9.01 -5.19
C PRO A 65 13.27 7.68 -4.44
N PRO A 66 13.69 7.71 -3.17
CA PRO A 66 13.71 6.52 -2.34
C PRO A 66 12.37 5.77 -2.37
N ARG A 67 12.41 4.43 -2.44
CA ARG A 67 11.22 3.55 -2.44
C ARG A 67 10.29 3.75 -3.65
N CYS A 68 10.74 4.46 -4.68
CA CYS A 68 9.98 4.65 -5.91
C CYS A 68 10.24 3.51 -6.90
N HIS A 69 9.17 3.01 -7.52
CA HIS A 69 9.25 2.00 -8.58
C HIS A 69 8.41 2.43 -9.79
N HIS A 70 8.81 1.96 -10.99
CA HIS A 70 8.05 2.20 -12.21
C HIS A 70 6.96 1.14 -12.35
N CYS A 71 5.70 1.56 -12.42
CA CYS A 71 4.60 0.69 -12.74
C CYS A 71 4.37 0.69 -14.25
N SER A 72 4.51 -0.47 -14.91
CA SER A 72 4.25 -0.61 -16.35
C SER A 72 2.78 -0.42 -16.71
N VAL A 73 1.86 -0.79 -15.82
CA VAL A 73 0.41 -0.66 -16.05
C VAL A 73 -0.02 0.81 -15.99
N CYS A 74 0.45 1.54 -14.97
CA CYS A 74 0.21 2.98 -14.87
C CYS A 74 1.13 3.81 -15.79
N ASN A 75 2.10 3.17 -16.44
CA ASN A 75 3.15 3.76 -17.26
C ASN A 75 3.86 4.98 -16.63
N ARG A 76 4.17 4.90 -15.33
CA ARG A 76 4.82 5.99 -14.58
C ARG A 76 5.52 5.48 -13.33
N CYS A 77 6.42 6.31 -12.81
CA CYS A 77 7.03 6.10 -11.49
C CYS A 77 6.05 6.48 -10.38
N VAL A 78 5.91 5.59 -9.40
CA VAL A 78 5.02 5.74 -8.25
C VAL A 78 5.86 5.82 -6.98
N LEU A 79 5.63 6.84 -6.16
CA LEU A 79 6.29 7.07 -4.88
C LEU A 79 5.86 6.02 -3.86
N LYS A 80 6.83 5.46 -3.11
CA LYS A 80 6.61 4.39 -2.13
C LYS A 80 5.69 3.29 -2.67
N MET A 81 5.92 2.88 -3.92
CA MET A 81 5.04 1.93 -4.60
C MET A 81 4.97 0.63 -3.81
N ASP A 82 3.75 0.21 -3.48
CA ASP A 82 3.52 -1.13 -2.95
C ASP A 82 3.19 -2.09 -4.09
N HIS A 83 2.08 -1.87 -4.80
CA HIS A 83 1.72 -2.70 -5.95
C HIS A 83 0.75 -1.96 -6.88
N HIS A 84 0.52 -2.53 -8.06
CA HIS A 84 -0.63 -2.18 -8.88
C HIS A 84 -1.79 -3.08 -8.50
N CYS A 85 -2.91 -2.51 -8.06
CA CYS A 85 -4.06 -3.27 -7.60
C CYS A 85 -5.17 -3.21 -8.63
N VAL A 86 -5.44 -4.35 -9.27
CA VAL A 86 -6.47 -4.48 -10.31
C VAL A 86 -7.88 -4.21 -9.78
N TRP A 87 -8.13 -4.44 -8.48
CA TRP A 87 -9.44 -4.28 -7.85
C TRP A 87 -9.83 -2.82 -7.60
N VAL A 88 -8.85 -1.93 -7.50
CA VAL A 88 -9.05 -0.48 -7.38
C VAL A 88 -8.62 0.26 -8.64
N VAL A 89 -8.19 -0.47 -9.68
CA VAL A 89 -7.76 0.04 -10.98
C VAL A 89 -6.74 1.19 -10.85
N ASN A 90 -5.87 1.10 -9.85
CA ASN A 90 -4.89 2.13 -9.52
C ASN A 90 -3.67 1.48 -8.84
N CYS A 91 -2.55 2.19 -8.84
CA CYS A 91 -1.45 1.83 -7.96
C CYS A 91 -1.79 2.15 -6.51
N VAL A 92 -1.24 1.35 -5.60
CA VAL A 92 -1.17 1.63 -4.18
C VAL A 92 0.24 2.14 -3.89
N GLY A 93 0.35 3.38 -3.41
CA GLY A 93 1.60 4.08 -3.17
C GLY A 93 1.51 5.02 -1.97
N ALA A 94 2.47 5.93 -1.84
CA ALA A 94 2.61 6.81 -0.67
C ALA A 94 1.32 7.52 -0.25
N ARG A 95 0.59 8.08 -1.21
CA ARG A 95 -0.53 9.01 -0.95
C ARG A 95 -1.89 8.36 -0.77
N ASN A 96 -2.04 7.08 -1.12
CA ASN A 96 -3.31 6.36 -0.99
C ASN A 96 -3.22 5.07 -0.18
N TYR A 97 -2.05 4.72 0.39
CA TYR A 97 -1.88 3.47 1.13
C TYR A 97 -2.79 3.37 2.35
N LYS A 98 -3.00 4.45 3.12
CA LYS A 98 -3.95 4.46 4.24
C LYS A 98 -5.37 4.12 3.77
N TYR A 99 -5.81 4.70 2.66
CA TYR A 99 -7.16 4.49 2.12
C TYR A 99 -7.34 3.05 1.67
N PHE A 100 -6.30 2.47 1.05
CA PHE A 100 -6.26 1.05 0.72
C PHE A 100 -6.38 0.17 1.96
N LEU A 101 -5.60 0.41 3.03
CA LEU A 101 -5.67 -0.36 4.27
C LEU A 101 -7.04 -0.27 4.94
N LEU A 102 -7.63 0.92 4.97
CA LEU A 102 -8.99 1.11 5.49
C LEU A 102 -10.03 0.40 4.63
N PHE A 103 -9.89 0.45 3.30
CA PHE A 103 -10.75 -0.29 2.39
C PHE A 103 -10.69 -1.81 2.68
N LEU A 104 -9.50 -2.38 2.89
CA LEU A 104 -9.37 -3.79 3.26
C LEU A 104 -10.08 -4.12 4.58
N VAL A 105 -9.81 -3.34 5.64
CA VAL A 105 -10.39 -3.57 6.97
C VAL A 105 -11.91 -3.43 6.94
N TYR A 106 -12.45 -2.39 6.32
CA TYR A 106 -13.89 -2.19 6.25
C TYR A 106 -14.59 -3.23 5.38
N THR A 107 -13.97 -3.67 4.29
CA THR A 107 -14.54 -4.75 3.46
C THR A 107 -14.52 -6.07 4.24
N PHE A 108 -13.45 -6.35 4.99
CA PHE A 108 -13.39 -7.53 5.85
C PHE A 108 -14.51 -7.52 6.90
N VAL A 109 -14.68 -6.40 7.62
CA VAL A 109 -15.75 -6.25 8.62
C VAL A 109 -17.12 -6.49 7.99
N GLU A 110 -17.40 -5.90 6.83
CA GLU A 110 -18.66 -6.11 6.12
C GLU A 110 -18.90 -7.57 5.75
N THR A 111 -17.93 -8.22 5.10
CA THR A 111 -18.06 -9.63 4.69
C THR A 111 -18.25 -10.57 5.88
N VAL A 112 -17.65 -10.26 7.03
CA VAL A 112 -17.87 -10.99 8.28
C VAL A 112 -19.29 -10.76 8.81
N LEU A 113 -19.75 -9.51 8.85
CA LEU A 113 -21.11 -9.18 9.30
C LEU A 113 -22.16 -9.85 8.41
N ASP A 114 -22.02 -9.76 7.09
CA ASP A 114 -22.90 -10.43 6.13
C ASP A 114 -22.91 -11.94 6.34
N THR A 115 -21.73 -12.55 6.51
CA THR A 115 -21.63 -14.00 6.81
C THR A 115 -22.38 -14.36 8.09
N LEU A 116 -22.22 -13.58 9.16
CA LEU A 116 -22.89 -13.83 10.44
C LEU A 116 -24.41 -13.65 10.35
N VAL A 117 -24.88 -12.63 9.62
CA VAL A 117 -26.31 -12.38 9.39
C VAL A 117 -26.94 -13.47 8.53
N LEU A 118 -26.22 -13.95 7.52
CA LEU A 118 -26.71 -14.98 6.60
C LEU A 118 -26.61 -16.40 7.17
N LEU A 119 -25.77 -16.63 8.19
CA LEU A 119 -25.51 -17.97 8.75
C LEU A 119 -26.78 -18.73 9.19
N PRO A 120 -27.74 -18.15 9.93
CA PRO A 120 -28.96 -18.88 10.33
C PRO A 120 -29.78 -19.34 9.12
N TYR A 121 -29.96 -18.46 8.13
CA TYR A 121 -30.69 -18.78 6.89
C TYR A 121 -29.96 -19.84 6.07
N PHE A 122 -28.62 -19.79 6.05
CA PHE A 122 -27.81 -20.79 5.38
C PHE A 122 -27.89 -22.16 6.07
N ILE A 123 -28.01 -22.21 7.40
CA ILE A 123 -28.24 -23.46 8.14
C ILE A 123 -29.64 -24.01 7.86
N GLU A 124 -30.68 -23.16 7.92
CA GLU A 124 -32.06 -23.54 7.64
C GLU A 124 -32.22 -24.13 6.24
N PHE A 125 -31.51 -23.57 5.25
CA PHE A 125 -31.46 -24.10 3.88
C PHE A 125 -31.07 -25.60 3.81
N PHE A 126 -30.23 -26.10 4.73
CA PHE A 126 -29.84 -27.52 4.77
C PHE A 126 -30.70 -28.38 5.71
N GLN A 127 -31.56 -27.77 6.53
CA GLN A 127 -32.40 -28.48 7.51
C GLN A 127 -33.82 -28.73 7.01
N ASP A 128 -34.30 -27.92 6.07
CA ASP A 128 -35.67 -27.99 5.57
C ASP A 128 -35.78 -28.98 4.38
N GLU A 129 -36.10 -30.24 4.68
CA GLU A 129 -36.31 -31.29 3.68
C GLU A 129 -37.66 -31.18 2.95
N GLY A 130 -38.52 -30.21 3.29
CA GLY A 130 -39.91 -30.18 2.85
C GLY A 130 -40.51 -28.79 2.71
N SER A 131 -40.45 -28.26 1.48
CA SER A 131 -41.14 -27.06 0.98
C SER A 131 -40.56 -25.70 1.39
N HIS A 132 -39.44 -25.34 0.78
CA HIS A 132 -39.08 -23.94 0.66
C HIS A 132 -40.20 -23.17 -0.06
N SER A 133 -40.86 -22.25 0.66
CA SER A 133 -41.77 -21.28 0.07
C SER A 133 -41.05 -20.21 -0.76
N SER A 134 -39.71 -20.15 -0.64
CA SER A 134 -38.80 -19.26 -1.37
C SER A 134 -38.61 -19.71 -2.82
N SER A 135 -38.43 -18.74 -3.72
CA SER A 135 -38.17 -19.07 -5.12
C SER A 135 -36.77 -19.71 -5.28
N PRO A 136 -36.54 -20.52 -6.34
CA PRO A 136 -35.20 -21.04 -6.64
C PRO A 136 -34.15 -19.94 -6.80
N GLY A 137 -34.55 -18.74 -7.24
CA GLY A 137 -33.67 -17.58 -7.33
C GLY A 137 -33.20 -17.07 -5.97
N ASP A 138 -34.11 -16.95 -5.01
CA ASP A 138 -33.79 -16.47 -3.66
C ASP A 138 -32.83 -17.43 -2.94
N ILE A 139 -33.05 -18.74 -3.12
CA ILE A 139 -32.18 -19.80 -2.61
C ILE A 139 -30.77 -19.69 -3.23
N ALA A 140 -30.68 -19.54 -4.55
CA ALA A 140 -29.41 -19.41 -5.24
C ALA A 140 -28.64 -18.15 -4.79
N ILE A 141 -29.35 -17.03 -4.60
CA ILE A 141 -28.77 -15.77 -4.10
C ILE A 141 -28.25 -15.96 -2.68
N LEU A 142 -29.03 -16.55 -1.78
CA LEU A 142 -28.61 -16.79 -0.40
C LEU A 142 -27.35 -17.64 -0.34
N PHE A 143 -27.34 -18.77 -1.05
CA PHE A 143 -26.19 -19.67 -1.08
C PHE A 143 -24.94 -18.96 -1.63
N LEU A 144 -25.08 -18.29 -2.77
CA LEU A 144 -23.97 -17.58 -3.40
C LEU A 144 -23.46 -16.44 -2.52
N ALA A 145 -24.35 -15.64 -1.94
CA ALA A 145 -24.00 -14.53 -1.07
C ALA A 145 -23.24 -15.00 0.18
N PHE A 146 -23.71 -16.07 0.83
CA PHE A 146 -23.04 -16.63 2.01
C PHE A 146 -21.64 -17.16 1.66
N VAL A 147 -21.54 -17.99 0.62
CA VAL A 147 -20.27 -18.61 0.22
C VAL A 147 -19.25 -17.57 -0.24
N LEU A 148 -19.66 -16.58 -1.03
CA LEU A 148 -18.77 -15.51 -1.47
C LEU A 148 -18.30 -14.66 -0.30
N ASN A 149 -19.21 -14.23 0.59
CA ASN A 149 -18.82 -13.42 1.75
C ASN A 149 -17.86 -14.16 2.67
N LEU A 150 -18.10 -15.44 2.95
CA LEU A 150 -17.18 -16.26 3.76
C LEU A 150 -15.81 -16.39 3.08
N ALA A 151 -15.77 -16.67 1.77
CA ALA A 151 -14.52 -16.80 1.03
C ALA A 151 -13.72 -15.49 1.01
N PHE A 152 -14.40 -14.35 0.77
CA PHE A 152 -13.77 -13.03 0.81
C PHE A 152 -13.28 -12.67 2.22
N ALA A 153 -14.05 -12.94 3.27
CA ALA A 153 -13.64 -12.69 4.64
C ALA A 153 -12.33 -13.44 4.99
N LEU A 154 -12.23 -14.72 4.64
CA LEU A 154 -11.04 -15.53 4.87
C LEU A 154 -9.83 -15.02 4.06
N SER A 155 -10.03 -14.69 2.78
CA SER A 155 -8.98 -14.15 1.92
C SER A 155 -8.47 -12.80 2.43
N LEU A 156 -9.38 -11.89 2.79
CA LEU A 156 -9.06 -10.57 3.32
C LEU A 156 -8.36 -10.64 4.67
N LEU A 157 -8.69 -11.61 5.53
CA LEU A 157 -7.98 -11.81 6.79
C LEU A 157 -6.49 -12.06 6.58
N CYS A 158 -6.14 -12.96 5.65
CA CYS A 158 -4.75 -13.23 5.29
C CYS A 158 -4.07 -11.98 4.71
N PHE A 159 -4.77 -11.26 3.84
CA PHE A 159 -4.21 -10.08 3.17
C PHE A 159 -3.98 -8.90 4.13
N ILE A 160 -4.91 -8.68 5.06
CA ILE A 160 -4.77 -7.73 6.16
C ILE A 160 -3.60 -8.13 7.06
N GLY A 161 -3.46 -9.42 7.40
CA GLY A 161 -2.33 -9.92 8.18
C GLY A 161 -0.98 -9.64 7.52
N MET A 162 -0.87 -9.87 6.21
CA MET A 162 0.31 -9.52 5.43
C MET A 162 0.60 -8.01 5.47
N HIS A 163 -0.39 -7.16 5.17
CA HIS A 163 -0.21 -5.72 5.19
C HIS A 163 0.07 -5.15 6.59
N ALA A 164 -0.49 -5.74 7.64
CA ALA A 164 -0.15 -5.40 9.02
C ALA A 164 1.33 -5.67 9.31
N SER A 165 1.88 -6.78 8.81
CA SER A 165 3.33 -7.06 8.89
C SER A 165 4.16 -6.01 8.14
N LEU A 166 3.74 -5.63 6.94
CA LEU A 166 4.41 -4.60 6.13
C LEU A 166 4.42 -3.24 6.84
N VAL A 167 3.27 -2.79 7.33
CA VAL A 167 3.12 -1.49 8.00
C VAL A 167 3.91 -1.47 9.31
N THR A 168 3.85 -2.53 10.12
CA THR A 168 4.58 -2.59 11.40
C THR A 168 6.09 -2.61 11.24
N ARG A 169 6.62 -3.04 10.09
CA ARG A 169 8.06 -3.03 9.75
C ARG A 169 8.45 -1.90 8.79
N ASN A 170 7.51 -1.03 8.44
CA ASN A 170 7.66 0.05 7.46
C ASN A 170 8.28 -0.43 6.12
N THR A 171 7.79 -1.55 5.61
CA THR A 171 8.17 -2.10 4.31
C THR A 171 7.01 -2.03 3.32
N THR A 172 7.32 -2.04 2.04
CA THR A 172 6.39 -2.33 0.95
C THR A 172 6.53 -3.79 0.53
N SER A 173 5.54 -4.32 -0.19
CA SER A 173 5.61 -5.66 -0.77
C SER A 173 6.78 -5.81 -1.75
N ILE A 174 7.08 -4.78 -2.55
CA ILE A 174 8.27 -4.75 -3.42
C ILE A 174 9.56 -4.84 -2.62
N GLU A 175 9.71 -4.03 -1.58
CA GLU A 175 10.93 -4.05 -0.74
C GLU A 175 11.13 -5.41 -0.06
N VAL A 176 10.06 -6.12 0.31
CA VAL A 176 10.16 -7.48 0.85
C VAL A 176 10.58 -8.47 -0.25
N HIS A 177 10.03 -8.35 -1.46
CA HIS A 177 10.35 -9.22 -2.58
C HIS A 177 11.79 -9.06 -3.09
N GLU A 178 12.27 -7.81 -3.17
CA GLU A 178 13.63 -7.49 -3.61
C GLU A 178 14.71 -7.94 -2.61
N ARG A 179 14.36 -8.16 -1.33
CA ARG A 179 15.34 -8.45 -0.28
C ARG A 179 15.60 -9.95 -0.11
N ARG A 180 16.75 -10.42 -0.63
CA ARG A 180 17.25 -11.80 -0.49
C ARG A 180 18.37 -11.98 0.55
N ASN A 181 18.21 -11.48 1.79
CA ASN A 181 19.09 -11.72 2.97
C ASN A 181 20.20 -10.71 3.32
N LEU A 182 20.13 -9.42 2.99
CA LEU A 182 21.14 -8.46 3.46
C LEU A 182 20.51 -7.14 3.99
N VAL A 183 20.91 -6.79 5.22
CA VAL A 183 20.68 -5.51 5.95
C VAL A 183 19.35 -5.40 6.72
N SER A 184 19.36 -4.69 7.85
CA SER A 184 18.18 -4.38 8.69
C SER A 184 17.16 -3.48 7.97
N TRP A 185 15.90 -3.49 8.36
CA TRP A 185 14.86 -2.60 7.82
C TRP A 185 15.19 -1.13 8.14
N LYS A 186 15.86 -0.44 7.22
CA LYS A 186 16.37 0.93 7.44
C LYS A 186 15.28 1.96 7.76
N TYR A 187 14.06 1.73 7.28
CA TYR A 187 12.90 2.59 7.53
C TYR A 187 12.07 2.13 8.73
N ASP A 188 12.44 1.04 9.39
CA ASP A 188 11.77 0.58 10.60
C ASP A 188 12.20 1.44 11.80
N LEU A 189 11.27 2.24 12.30
CA LEU A 189 11.44 3.17 13.42
C LEU A 189 10.75 2.65 14.70
N GLY A 190 10.30 1.40 14.68
CA GLY A 190 9.42 0.81 15.68
C GLY A 190 7.93 0.96 15.30
N TRP A 191 7.15 -0.06 15.65
CA TRP A 191 5.77 -0.25 15.15
C TRP A 191 4.85 0.97 15.31
N ARG A 192 4.97 1.74 16.42
CA ARG A 192 4.15 2.94 16.66
C ARG A 192 4.47 4.06 15.67
N LYS A 193 5.76 4.39 15.53
CA LYS A 193 6.23 5.41 14.60
C LYS A 193 5.92 4.99 13.16
N ASN A 194 6.09 3.71 12.84
CA ASN A 194 5.76 3.18 11.52
C ASN A 194 4.27 3.34 11.17
N LEU A 195 3.37 3.10 12.14
CA LEU A 195 1.95 3.38 11.96
C LEU A 195 1.68 4.86 11.76
N GLU A 196 2.35 5.74 12.50
CA GLU A 196 2.19 7.20 12.34
C GLU A 196 2.64 7.70 10.96
N GLN A 197 3.69 7.10 10.37
CA GLN A 197 4.11 7.38 9.00
C GLN A 197 3.05 7.01 7.94
N VAL A 198 2.02 6.23 8.30
CA VAL A 198 0.93 5.83 7.40
C VAL A 198 -0.39 6.51 7.77
N PHE A 199 -0.76 6.50 9.05
CA PHE A 199 -2.07 6.92 9.53
C PHE A 199 -2.13 8.37 10.04
N GLY A 200 -0.97 8.99 10.27
CA GLY A 200 -0.84 10.30 10.92
C GLY A 200 -0.71 10.20 12.45
N THR A 201 -0.43 11.33 13.09
CA THR A 201 -0.30 11.42 14.55
C THR A 201 -1.66 11.43 15.25
N LYS A 202 -2.70 12.01 14.63
CA LYS A 202 -4.04 12.14 15.21
C LYS A 202 -4.82 10.82 15.15
N LYS A 203 -4.84 10.08 16.26
CA LYS A 203 -5.44 8.73 16.37
C LYS A 203 -6.93 8.69 16.04
N LEU A 204 -7.67 9.77 16.32
CA LEU A 204 -9.10 9.87 15.97
C LEU A 204 -9.34 9.76 14.45
N LEU A 205 -8.37 10.18 13.63
CA LEU A 205 -8.46 10.09 12.18
C LEU A 205 -7.94 8.76 11.63
N TRP A 206 -7.47 7.83 12.46
CA TRP A 206 -6.90 6.57 11.98
C TRP A 206 -7.92 5.72 11.22
N PHE A 207 -9.17 5.75 11.67
CA PHE A 207 -10.28 5.00 11.08
C PHE A 207 -11.05 5.79 10.02
N LEU A 208 -10.64 7.02 9.72
CA LEU A 208 -11.25 7.83 8.67
C LEU A 208 -10.27 7.94 7.49
N PRO A 209 -10.76 7.92 6.24
CA PRO A 209 -9.92 8.13 5.07
C PRO A 209 -9.60 9.63 4.90
N LEU A 210 -9.03 10.23 5.95
CA LEU A 210 -8.69 11.64 6.07
C LEU A 210 -7.36 11.80 6.79
N TYR A 211 -6.65 12.88 6.50
CA TYR A 211 -5.50 13.33 7.26
C TYR A 211 -5.78 14.69 7.87
N SER A 212 -5.11 15.01 8.97
CA SER A 212 -5.09 16.39 9.45
C SER A 212 -4.15 17.22 8.58
N THR A 213 -4.43 18.52 8.45
CA THR A 213 -3.56 19.46 7.72
C THR A 213 -2.14 19.48 8.30
N GLU A 214 -2.03 19.39 9.61
CA GLU A 214 -0.78 19.29 10.35
C GLU A 214 0.02 18.02 10.00
N ASP A 215 -0.63 16.86 9.92
CA ASP A 215 0.03 15.62 9.49
C ASP A 215 0.53 15.72 8.05
N LEU A 216 -0.29 16.29 7.15
CA LEU A 216 0.10 16.51 5.76
C LEU A 216 1.29 17.48 5.63
N HIS A 217 1.45 18.44 6.54
CA HIS A 217 2.59 19.34 6.52
C HIS A 217 3.85 18.72 7.14
N ASN A 218 3.70 18.01 8.28
CA ASN A 218 4.83 17.60 9.11
C ASN A 218 5.37 16.20 8.79
N ILE A 219 4.59 15.33 8.14
CA ILE A 219 4.99 13.95 7.85
C ILE A 219 5.38 13.81 6.38
N GLY A 220 6.66 14.06 6.07
CA GLY A 220 7.20 13.96 4.70
C GLY A 220 6.92 12.61 4.00
N ALA A 221 6.86 11.51 4.76
CA ALA A 221 6.57 10.18 4.23
C ALA A 221 5.16 10.05 3.60
N LEU A 222 4.20 10.90 3.98
CA LEU A 222 2.87 10.92 3.35
C LEU A 222 2.93 11.44 1.91
N HIS A 223 3.91 12.30 1.59
CA HIS A 223 4.15 12.78 0.23
C HIS A 223 4.96 11.79 -0.61
N GLY A 224 5.77 10.96 0.06
CA GLY A 224 6.49 9.85 -0.55
C GLY A 224 7.87 10.18 -1.12
N LEU A 225 8.38 11.39 -0.90
CA LEU A 225 9.70 11.83 -1.38
C LEU A 225 10.81 11.57 -0.37
N GLU A 226 10.49 11.67 0.92
CA GLU A 226 11.45 11.55 2.01
C GLU A 226 10.93 10.59 3.07
N PHE A 227 11.84 9.82 3.67
CA PHE A 227 11.50 8.85 4.71
C PHE A 227 12.55 8.88 5.81
N PRO A 228 12.16 9.09 7.07
CA PRO A 228 13.08 8.95 8.19
C PRO A 228 13.66 7.53 8.24
N THR A 229 14.95 7.45 8.51
CA THR A 229 15.67 6.19 8.66
C THR A 229 16.05 5.97 10.12
N ARG A 230 16.38 4.72 10.47
CA ARG A 230 16.74 4.35 11.85
C ARG A 230 17.97 5.10 12.37
N SER A 231 18.91 5.49 11.51
CA SER A 231 20.04 6.36 11.89
C SER A 231 19.58 7.75 12.34
N ASP A 232 18.52 8.27 11.74
CA ASP A 232 17.98 9.61 12.06
C ASP A 232 17.21 9.60 13.40
N ALA A 233 16.83 8.43 13.90
CA ALA A 233 16.05 8.25 15.13
C ALA A 233 16.90 8.00 16.39
N VAL A 234 18.23 7.87 16.25
CA VAL A 234 19.19 7.60 17.34
C VAL A 234 19.98 8.85 17.75
N VAL A 235 19.69 10.00 17.13
CA VAL A 235 20.23 11.32 17.50
C VAL A 235 19.30 12.00 18.51
#